data_AF-A0A1Q3H832-F1
#
_entry.id   AF-A0A1Q3H832-F1
#
_cell.length_a   1.000
_cell.length_b   1.000
_cell.length_c   1.000
_cell.angle_alpha   90.00
_cell.angle_beta   90.00
_cell.angle_gamma   90.00
#
_symmetry.space_group_name_H-M   'P 1'
#
loop_
_entity.id
_entity.type
_entity.pdbx_description
1 polymer ?
#
loop_
_entity_poly.entity_id
_entity_poly.type
_entity_poly.pdbx_seq_one_letter_code
_entity_poly.pdbx_strand_id
1 'polypeptide(L)'
;MLALTLTLILSQIPPAPPPAPAELHQRFDKQRPAVLKALAATYTCKKPGAKPQPLCDAALSEKRGTAADIRGQNALMGLSWMVKRGKNGKAVVSAPRISALALNEHGTGVLAAITEITPENAKEQKLLEQLVKDYEAFFAGQKANVTVPGYLLAGTSQWSKSANHPLEKKDGAWVFKGASGTLRKVGERWVLIGLMPGEAIGVSVFTP
;
A
#
# COMPACT_ATOMS: atom_id res chain seq x y z
N MET A 1 -12.51 15.86 -47.28
CA MET A 1 -12.34 16.49 -45.95
C MET A 1 -12.33 15.37 -44.91
N LEU A 2 -11.15 14.86 -44.58
CA LEU A 2 -10.98 13.64 -43.78
C LEU A 2 -9.75 13.85 -42.87
N ALA A 3 -9.81 14.89 -42.03
CA ALA A 3 -8.67 15.29 -41.20
C ALA A 3 -9.09 16.23 -40.06
N LEU A 4 -10.15 15.94 -39.31
CA LEU A 4 -10.52 16.76 -38.14
C LEU A 4 -11.56 16.03 -37.27
N THR A 5 -11.12 15.02 -36.52
CA THR A 5 -11.77 14.58 -35.24
C THR A 5 -10.98 13.43 -34.57
N LEU A 6 -9.67 13.33 -34.80
CA LEU A 6 -8.80 12.37 -34.10
C LEU A 6 -7.80 13.11 -33.19
N THR A 7 -8.31 14.07 -32.41
CA THR A 7 -7.48 14.93 -31.55
C THR A 7 -8.04 15.09 -30.13
N LEU A 8 -8.87 14.16 -29.66
CA LEU A 8 -9.53 14.29 -28.34
C LEU A 8 -9.69 12.95 -27.59
N ILE A 9 -8.75 12.01 -27.77
CA ILE A 9 -8.65 10.79 -26.94
C ILE A 9 -7.24 10.66 -26.35
N LEU A 10 -6.66 11.77 -25.90
CA LEU A 10 -5.32 11.82 -25.28
C LEU A 10 -5.30 12.54 -23.92
N SER A 11 -6.45 12.84 -23.33
CA SER A 11 -6.54 13.69 -22.13
C SER A 11 -7.60 13.26 -21.13
N GLN A 12 -7.76 11.95 -20.91
CA GLN A 12 -8.52 11.46 -19.75
C GLN A 12 -7.61 10.65 -18.84
N ILE A 13 -6.54 11.30 -18.37
CA ILE A 13 -6.04 10.95 -17.04
C ILE A 13 -7.15 11.44 -16.10
N PRO A 14 -7.86 10.55 -15.39
CA PRO A 14 -8.88 10.98 -14.45
C PRO A 14 -8.27 12.01 -13.49
N PRO A 15 -8.95 13.14 -13.22
CA PRO A 15 -8.40 14.15 -12.32
C PRO A 15 -8.03 13.48 -11.00
N ALA A 16 -6.84 13.80 -10.49
CA ALA A 16 -6.39 13.27 -9.21
C ALA A 16 -7.48 13.54 -8.15
N PRO A 17 -7.75 12.58 -7.24
CA PRO A 17 -8.69 12.79 -6.15
C PRO A 17 -8.38 14.11 -5.43
N PRO A 18 -9.39 14.86 -4.99
CA PRO A 18 -9.16 16.07 -4.22
C PRO A 18 -8.26 15.74 -3.02
N PRO A 19 -7.28 16.60 -2.70
CA PRO A 19 -6.40 16.35 -1.56
C PRO A 19 -7.24 16.25 -0.29
N ALA A 20 -6.81 15.40 0.64
CA ALA A 20 -7.48 15.33 1.92
C ALA A 20 -7.38 16.69 2.65
N PRO A 21 -8.35 17.05 3.51
CA PRO A 21 -8.30 18.26 4.32
C PRO A 21 -6.96 18.42 5.05
N ALA A 22 -6.42 19.63 5.11
CA ALA A 22 -5.11 19.93 5.72
C ALA A 22 -5.02 19.47 7.19
N GLU A 23 -6.14 19.52 7.91
CA GLU A 23 -6.27 19.09 9.30
C GLU A 23 -6.02 17.57 9.45
N LEU A 24 -6.41 16.78 8.45
CA LEU A 24 -6.15 15.33 8.45
C LEU A 24 -4.67 15.04 8.24
N HIS A 25 -4.02 15.77 7.34
CA HIS A 25 -2.57 15.66 7.11
C HIS A 25 -1.77 15.98 8.38
N GLN A 26 -2.07 17.11 9.03
CA GLN A 26 -1.40 17.52 10.27
C GLN A 26 -1.63 16.51 11.40
N ARG A 27 -2.84 16.00 11.53
CA ARG A 27 -3.17 14.98 12.53
C ARG A 27 -2.40 13.69 12.28
N PHE A 28 -2.34 13.23 11.03
CA PHE A 28 -1.57 12.06 10.64
C PHE A 28 -0.09 12.21 11.01
N ASP A 29 0.53 13.33 10.64
CA ASP A 29 1.95 13.55 10.92
C ASP A 29 2.26 13.58 12.41
N LYS A 30 1.34 14.14 13.22
CA LYS A 30 1.44 14.15 14.69
C LYS A 30 1.24 12.76 15.31
N GLN A 31 0.28 11.97 14.81
CA GLN A 31 -0.10 10.69 15.42
C GLN A 31 0.79 9.53 14.97
N ARG A 32 1.26 9.55 13.72
CA ARG A 32 2.03 8.46 13.11
C ARG A 32 3.19 7.98 13.99
N PRO A 33 4.10 8.83 14.52
CA PRO A 33 5.21 8.35 15.35
C PRO A 33 4.74 7.62 16.62
N ALA A 34 3.70 8.12 17.28
CA ALA A 34 3.16 7.51 18.48
C ALA A 34 2.47 6.16 18.20
N VAL A 35 1.74 6.06 17.09
CA VAL A 35 1.08 4.82 16.66
C VAL A 35 2.11 3.77 16.25
N LEU A 36 3.13 4.13 15.47
CA LEU A 36 4.20 3.20 15.07
C LEU A 36 5.01 2.71 16.28
N LYS A 37 5.30 3.57 17.26
CA LYS A 37 5.93 3.17 18.51
C LYS A 37 5.06 2.19 19.31
N ALA A 38 3.75 2.44 19.38
CA ALA A 38 2.81 1.55 20.03
C ALA A 38 2.71 0.19 19.30
N LEU A 39 2.74 0.20 17.97
CA LEU A 39 2.73 -1.00 17.13
C LEU A 39 3.98 -1.84 17.36
N ALA A 40 5.17 -1.21 17.35
CA ALA A 40 6.44 -1.86 17.63
C ALA A 40 6.44 -2.56 19.01
N ALA A 41 5.83 -1.92 20.02
CA ALA A 41 5.71 -2.48 21.36
C ALA A 41 4.73 -3.66 21.39
N THR A 42 3.54 -3.53 20.78
CA THR A 42 2.53 -4.59 20.71
C THR A 42 3.08 -5.88 20.12
N TYR A 43 3.87 -5.80 19.04
CA TYR A 43 4.42 -6.98 18.36
C TYR A 43 5.85 -7.32 18.78
N THR A 44 6.41 -6.62 19.78
CA THR A 44 7.77 -6.87 20.30
C THR A 44 8.86 -6.86 19.22
N CYS A 45 8.74 -5.96 18.24
CA CYS A 45 9.48 -6.04 16.98
C CYS A 45 11.01 -5.92 17.12
N LYS A 46 11.53 -5.46 18.26
CA LYS A 46 12.97 -5.20 18.49
C LYS A 46 13.82 -6.47 18.71
N LYS A 47 13.25 -7.67 18.64
CA LYS A 47 13.99 -8.92 18.91
C LYS A 47 14.92 -9.28 17.74
N PRO A 48 16.25 -9.31 17.92
CA PRO A 48 17.18 -9.77 16.90
C PRO A 48 16.90 -11.24 16.54
N GLY A 49 16.83 -11.56 15.25
CA GLY A 49 16.69 -12.95 14.75
C GLY A 49 15.25 -13.45 14.54
N ALA A 50 14.22 -12.73 14.99
CA ALA A 50 12.86 -13.03 14.55
C ALA A 50 12.70 -12.58 13.09
N LYS A 51 12.23 -13.48 12.19
CA LYS A 51 11.77 -13.06 10.86
C LYS A 51 10.76 -11.91 11.05
N PRO A 52 10.91 -10.78 10.35
CA PRO A 52 10.06 -9.66 10.64
C PRO A 52 8.62 -9.97 10.23
N GLN A 53 7.70 -9.76 11.18
CA GLN A 53 6.27 -9.74 10.92
C GLN A 53 5.94 -8.51 10.05
N PRO A 54 4.93 -8.55 9.16
CA PRO A 54 4.56 -7.41 8.31
C PRO A 54 4.37 -6.10 9.06
N LEU A 55 3.72 -6.15 10.22
CA LEU A 55 3.50 -4.97 11.06
C LEU A 55 4.79 -4.51 11.76
N CYS A 56 5.76 -5.39 11.97
CA CYS A 56 7.10 -5.02 12.42
C CYS A 56 7.93 -4.37 11.31
N ASP A 57 7.81 -4.83 10.06
CA ASP A 57 8.38 -4.17 8.90
C ASP A 57 7.86 -2.72 8.78
N ALA A 58 6.58 -2.50 9.11
CA ALA A 58 5.99 -1.16 9.18
C ALA A 58 6.41 -0.34 10.41
N ALA A 59 6.66 -0.98 11.55
CA ALA A 59 6.98 -0.26 12.78
C ALA A 59 8.47 0.12 12.93
N LEU A 60 9.38 -0.70 12.39
CA LEU A 60 10.82 -0.60 12.69
C LEU A 60 11.72 -0.29 11.50
N SER A 61 11.28 -0.51 10.27
CA SER A 61 12.22 -0.55 9.16
C SER A 61 12.51 0.83 8.58
N GLU A 62 13.70 1.34 8.88
CA GLU A 62 14.36 2.41 8.12
C GLU A 62 15.46 1.78 7.25
N LYS A 63 15.12 1.35 6.03
CA LYS A 63 16.10 1.20 4.95
C LYS A 63 15.55 1.78 3.66
N ARG A 64 16.46 2.40 2.90
CA ARG A 64 16.16 3.17 1.69
C ARG A 64 16.09 2.23 0.49
N GLY A 65 14.90 1.90 0.03
CA GLY A 65 14.68 1.23 -1.26
C GLY A 65 14.78 2.21 -2.43
N THR A 66 15.04 1.72 -3.64
CA THR A 66 15.01 2.55 -4.86
C THR A 66 13.78 2.22 -5.71
N ALA A 67 13.27 3.15 -6.52
CA ALA A 67 12.17 2.81 -7.45
C ALA A 67 12.59 1.76 -8.49
N ALA A 68 13.90 1.62 -8.76
CA ALA A 68 14.41 0.57 -9.64
C ALA A 68 14.10 -0.84 -9.10
N ASP A 69 13.90 -0.97 -7.79
CA ASP A 69 13.53 -2.22 -7.13
C ASP A 69 12.05 -2.63 -7.31
N ILE A 70 11.20 -1.77 -7.90
CA ILE A 70 9.81 -2.10 -8.23
C ILE A 70 9.62 -2.44 -9.73
N ARG A 71 10.73 -2.54 -10.49
CA ARG A 71 10.65 -2.75 -11.94
C ARG A 71 10.18 -4.16 -12.27
N GLY A 72 9.20 -4.25 -13.17
CA GLY A 72 8.72 -5.50 -13.77
C GLY A 72 7.30 -5.91 -13.40
N GLN A 73 6.70 -5.28 -12.38
CA GLN A 73 5.32 -5.55 -11.97
C GLN A 73 4.55 -4.24 -11.85
N ASN A 74 3.66 -4.02 -12.82
CA ASN A 74 2.83 -2.82 -12.89
C ASN A 74 1.82 -2.75 -11.71
N ALA A 75 1.67 -3.83 -10.94
CA ALA A 75 0.91 -3.85 -9.71
C ALA A 75 1.49 -4.88 -8.74
N LEU A 76 1.45 -4.56 -7.44
CA LEU A 76 1.78 -5.46 -6.34
C LEU A 76 0.52 -5.77 -5.54
N MET A 77 0.43 -6.98 -5.01
CA MET A 77 -0.64 -7.38 -4.11
C MET A 77 -0.12 -7.62 -2.71
N GLY A 78 -0.99 -7.42 -1.72
CA GLY A 78 -0.59 -7.49 -0.34
C GLY A 78 -1.73 -7.36 0.64
N LEU A 79 -1.35 -7.07 1.87
CA LEU A 79 -2.28 -6.90 2.99
C LEU A 79 -2.25 -5.45 3.47
N SER A 80 -3.43 -4.93 3.77
CA SER A 80 -3.63 -3.65 4.46
C SER A 80 -4.25 -3.86 5.84
N TRP A 81 -3.80 -3.06 6.79
CA TRP A 81 -4.35 -2.96 8.14
C TRP A 81 -4.60 -1.50 8.49
N MET A 82 -5.67 -1.28 9.26
CA MET A 82 -5.90 -0.01 9.95
C MET A 82 -5.32 -0.10 11.34
N VAL A 83 -4.41 0.82 11.69
CA VAL A 83 -3.75 0.88 12.99
C VAL A 83 -4.09 2.19 13.68
N LYS A 84 -4.54 2.11 14.93
CA LYS A 84 -4.78 3.29 15.77
C LYS A 84 -4.23 3.11 17.17
N ARG A 85 -3.97 4.22 17.85
CA ARG A 85 -3.60 4.19 19.28
C ARG A 85 -4.87 3.95 20.11
N GLY A 86 -4.90 2.86 20.86
CA GLY A 86 -5.98 2.55 21.80
C GLY A 86 -5.87 3.36 23.10
N LYS A 87 -6.91 3.26 23.94
CA LYS A 87 -7.04 3.99 25.22
C LYS A 87 -5.86 3.79 26.18
N ASN A 88 -5.23 2.60 26.17
CA ASN A 88 -4.10 2.26 27.05
C ASN A 88 -2.74 2.50 26.39
N GLY A 89 -2.69 3.27 25.29
CA GLY A 89 -1.48 3.52 24.53
C GLY A 89 -0.98 2.34 23.68
N LYS A 90 -1.61 1.16 23.76
CA LYS A 90 -1.37 0.01 22.88
C LYS A 90 -1.94 0.27 21.48
N ALA A 91 -1.31 -0.29 20.44
CA ALA A 91 -1.89 -0.26 19.10
C ALA A 91 -3.11 -1.20 19.03
N VAL A 92 -4.18 -0.72 18.40
CA VAL A 92 -5.33 -1.52 17.96
C VAL A 92 -5.21 -1.69 16.45
N VAL A 93 -5.25 -2.94 16.00
CA VAL A 93 -5.06 -3.33 14.60
C VAL A 93 -6.34 -4.00 14.10
N SER A 94 -6.81 -3.62 12.91
CA SER A 94 -7.94 -4.29 12.26
C SER A 94 -7.58 -5.71 11.80
N ALA A 95 -8.58 -6.46 11.34
CA ALA A 95 -8.31 -7.61 10.47
C ALA A 95 -7.62 -7.14 9.17
N PRO A 96 -6.73 -7.96 8.56
CA PRO A 96 -6.14 -7.64 7.27
C PRO A 96 -7.18 -7.64 6.16
N ARG A 97 -6.92 -6.83 5.13
CA ARG A 97 -7.66 -6.81 3.87
C ARG A 97 -6.70 -6.98 2.71
N ILE A 98 -7.15 -7.57 1.61
CA ILE A 98 -6.37 -7.56 0.37
C ILE A 98 -6.32 -6.14 -0.19
N SER A 99 -5.12 -5.71 -0.55
CA SER A 99 -4.92 -4.45 -1.26
C SER A 99 -3.99 -4.64 -2.44
N ALA A 100 -4.11 -3.73 -3.40
CA ALA A 100 -3.22 -3.63 -4.53
C ALA A 100 -2.54 -2.26 -4.55
N LEU A 101 -1.24 -2.26 -4.80
CA LEU A 101 -0.45 -1.08 -5.15
C LEU A 101 -0.20 -1.12 -6.65
N ALA A 102 -0.88 -0.24 -7.38
CA ALA A 102 -0.69 -0.03 -8.80
C ALA A 102 0.43 0.99 -9.04
N LEU A 103 1.28 0.74 -10.04
CA LEU A 103 2.40 1.59 -10.41
C LEU A 103 2.47 1.76 -11.94
N ASN A 104 2.70 2.98 -12.39
CA ASN A 104 2.82 3.32 -13.80
C ASN A 104 4.02 4.24 -14.05
N GLU A 105 4.82 3.92 -15.06
CA GLU A 105 5.86 4.84 -15.52
C GLU A 105 5.20 5.99 -16.31
N HIS A 106 5.61 7.22 -16.01
CA HIS A 106 5.14 8.41 -16.71
C HIS A 106 6.32 9.37 -16.96
N GLY A 107 6.89 9.28 -18.16
CA GLY A 107 8.12 9.99 -18.51
C GLY A 107 9.29 9.51 -17.65
N THR A 108 9.91 10.42 -16.89
CA THR A 108 11.01 10.10 -15.97
C THR A 108 10.54 9.78 -14.54
N GLY A 109 9.24 9.77 -14.28
CA GLY A 109 8.64 9.56 -12.95
C GLY A 109 7.77 8.31 -12.85
N VAL A 110 7.31 8.01 -11.63
CA VAL A 110 6.40 6.90 -11.33
C VAL A 110 5.13 7.45 -10.69
N LEU A 111 3.97 7.03 -11.19
CA LEU A 111 2.66 7.25 -10.58
C LEU A 111 2.24 6.01 -9.80
N ALA A 112 1.52 6.21 -8.69
CA ALA A 112 1.04 5.15 -7.83
C ALA A 112 -0.43 5.33 -7.46
N ALA A 113 -1.11 4.23 -7.19
CA ALA A 113 -2.41 4.21 -6.54
C ALA A 113 -2.52 2.97 -5.65
N ILE A 114 -3.16 3.11 -4.50
CA ILE A 114 -3.51 1.99 -3.63
C ILE A 114 -5.02 1.82 -3.61
N THR A 115 -5.48 0.58 -3.66
CA THR A 115 -6.89 0.26 -3.48
C THR A 115 -7.07 -0.99 -2.61
N GLU A 116 -8.12 -1.00 -1.78
CA GLU A 116 -8.58 -2.22 -1.13
C GLU A 116 -9.47 -3.00 -2.09
N ILE A 117 -9.27 -4.31 -2.15
CA ILE A 117 -10.06 -5.19 -3.00
C ILE A 117 -11.29 -5.63 -2.21
N THR A 118 -12.46 -5.21 -2.69
CA THR A 118 -13.76 -5.56 -2.09
C THR A 118 -14.42 -6.66 -2.93
N PRO A 119 -14.95 -7.75 -2.33
CA PRO A 119 -15.68 -8.76 -3.08
C PRO A 119 -17.05 -8.24 -3.51
N GLU A 120 -17.49 -8.60 -4.72
CA GLU A 120 -18.82 -8.24 -5.23
C GLU A 120 -19.89 -9.25 -4.84
N ASN A 121 -19.49 -10.48 -4.50
CA ASN A 121 -20.41 -11.57 -4.18
C ASN A 121 -19.80 -12.54 -3.16
N ALA A 122 -20.64 -13.43 -2.60
CA ALA A 122 -20.24 -14.38 -1.57
C ALA A 122 -19.16 -15.39 -2.03
N LYS A 123 -19.09 -15.69 -3.33
CA LYS A 123 -18.05 -16.58 -3.88
C LYS A 123 -16.69 -15.87 -3.85
N GLU A 124 -16.63 -14.63 -4.32
CA GLU A 124 -15.42 -13.80 -4.23
C GLU A 124 -15.02 -13.53 -2.80
N GLN A 125 -15.98 -13.30 -1.89
CA GLN A 125 -15.68 -13.11 -0.48
C GLN A 125 -14.90 -14.30 0.09
N LYS A 126 -15.37 -15.54 -0.15
CA LYS A 126 -14.66 -16.75 0.30
C LYS A 126 -13.26 -16.87 -0.30
N LEU A 127 -13.10 -16.51 -1.57
CA LEU A 127 -11.80 -16.53 -2.25
C LEU A 127 -10.84 -15.49 -1.64
N LEU A 128 -11.31 -14.27 -1.39
CA LEU A 128 -10.51 -13.21 -0.78
C LEU A 128 -10.16 -13.55 0.67
N GLU A 129 -11.08 -14.12 1.45
CA GLU A 129 -10.80 -14.59 2.82
C GLU A 129 -9.71 -15.66 2.85
N GLN A 130 -9.72 -16.60 1.89
CA GLN A 130 -8.63 -17.58 1.76
C GLN A 130 -7.32 -16.92 1.32
N LEU A 131 -7.39 -15.98 0.37
CA LEU A 131 -6.22 -15.26 -0.12
C LEU A 131 -5.55 -14.44 1.00
N VAL A 132 -6.34 -13.84 1.91
CA VAL A 132 -5.82 -13.13 3.09
C VAL A 132 -4.98 -14.07 3.94
N LYS A 133 -5.52 -15.25 4.28
CA LYS A 133 -4.81 -16.26 5.09
C LYS A 133 -3.52 -16.72 4.41
N ASP A 134 -3.56 -16.91 3.10
CA ASP A 134 -2.40 -17.33 2.31
C ASP A 134 -1.30 -16.26 2.31
N TYR A 135 -1.66 -14.99 2.16
CA TYR A 135 -0.70 -13.87 2.30
C TYR A 135 -0.15 -13.76 3.73
N GLU A 136 -0.98 -13.93 4.75
CA GLU A 136 -0.52 -13.94 6.15
C GLU A 136 0.52 -15.06 6.36
N ALA A 137 0.26 -16.26 5.87
CA ALA A 137 1.19 -17.40 5.94
C ALA A 137 2.48 -17.16 5.15
N PHE A 138 2.38 -16.56 3.96
CA PHE A 138 3.55 -16.16 3.16
C PHE A 138 4.42 -15.16 3.92
N PHE A 139 3.81 -14.13 4.49
CA PHE A 139 4.53 -13.12 5.25
C PHE A 139 5.13 -13.66 6.55
N ALA A 140 4.48 -14.63 7.20
CA ALA A 140 5.03 -15.38 8.32
C ALA A 140 6.18 -16.33 7.91
N GLY A 141 6.44 -16.49 6.61
CA GLY A 141 7.46 -17.39 6.07
C GLY A 141 7.08 -18.86 6.17
N GLN A 142 5.80 -19.17 6.33
CA GLN A 142 5.22 -20.53 6.33
C GLN A 142 4.84 -20.98 4.91
N LYS A 143 4.74 -20.04 3.96
CA LYS A 143 4.46 -20.30 2.56
C LYS A 143 5.52 -19.62 1.68
N ALA A 144 5.91 -20.28 0.59
CA ALA A 144 6.94 -19.80 -0.34
C ALA A 144 6.39 -18.94 -1.49
N ASN A 145 5.09 -19.04 -1.79
CA ASN A 145 4.40 -18.25 -2.82
C ASN A 145 2.89 -18.15 -2.51
N VAL A 146 2.16 -17.28 -3.21
CA VAL A 146 0.70 -17.16 -3.12
C VAL A 146 0.12 -17.23 -4.52
N THR A 147 -0.93 -18.04 -4.72
CA THR A 147 -1.61 -18.12 -6.01
C THR A 147 -2.71 -17.06 -6.06
N VAL A 148 -2.55 -16.09 -6.96
CA VAL A 148 -3.53 -15.02 -7.16
C VAL A 148 -4.58 -15.48 -8.18
N PRO A 149 -5.89 -15.38 -7.86
CA PRO A 149 -6.95 -15.63 -8.83
C PRO A 149 -6.82 -14.78 -10.10
N GLY A 150 -7.03 -15.38 -11.28
CA GLY A 150 -6.83 -14.71 -12.57
C GLY A 150 -7.64 -13.42 -12.76
N TYR A 151 -8.84 -13.34 -12.19
CA TYR A 151 -9.67 -12.13 -12.26
C TYR A 151 -9.04 -10.94 -11.51
N LEU A 152 -8.33 -11.19 -10.41
CA LEU A 152 -7.58 -10.16 -9.69
C LEU A 152 -6.33 -9.73 -10.47
N LEU A 153 -5.67 -10.67 -11.16
CA LEU A 153 -4.55 -10.34 -12.06
C LEU A 153 -4.99 -9.43 -13.22
N ALA A 154 -6.16 -9.69 -13.79
CA ALA A 154 -6.74 -8.84 -14.82
C ALA A 154 -7.08 -7.44 -14.28
N GLY A 155 -7.73 -7.36 -13.12
CA GLY A 155 -8.09 -6.09 -12.48
C GLY A 155 -6.87 -5.24 -12.08
N THR A 156 -5.85 -5.87 -11.48
CA THR A 156 -4.61 -5.19 -11.08
C THR A 156 -3.84 -4.61 -12.26
N SER A 157 -3.83 -5.29 -13.40
CA SER A 157 -3.25 -4.80 -14.65
C SER A 157 -3.99 -3.58 -15.23
N GLN A 158 -5.28 -3.41 -14.92
CA GLN A 158 -6.03 -2.20 -15.28
C GLN A 158 -5.73 -1.06 -14.31
N TRP A 159 -5.67 -1.35 -13.01
CA TRP A 159 -5.32 -0.34 -11.99
C TRP A 159 -3.97 0.30 -12.25
N SER A 160 -2.99 -0.47 -12.71
CA SER A 160 -1.67 0.05 -13.07
C SER A 160 -1.76 1.17 -14.11
N LYS A 161 -2.59 1.02 -15.15
CA LYS A 161 -2.76 2.04 -16.18
C LYS A 161 -3.46 3.31 -15.66
N SER A 162 -4.23 3.18 -14.58
CA SER A 162 -4.94 4.30 -13.92
C SER A 162 -4.21 4.91 -12.71
N ALA A 163 -2.99 4.47 -12.38
CA ALA A 163 -2.23 5.05 -11.28
C ALA A 163 -1.97 6.55 -11.53
N ASN A 164 -2.27 7.40 -10.54
CA ASN A 164 -2.43 8.83 -10.75
C ASN A 164 -1.76 9.73 -9.69
N HIS A 165 -1.20 9.18 -8.61
CA HIS A 165 -0.46 9.98 -7.63
C HIS A 165 1.04 9.94 -7.91
N PRO A 166 1.71 11.09 -8.14
CA PRO A 166 3.16 11.11 -8.32
C PRO A 166 3.90 10.64 -7.08
N LEU A 167 4.91 9.78 -7.27
CA LEU A 167 5.86 9.40 -6.23
C LEU A 167 7.15 10.24 -6.35
N GLU A 168 7.51 10.92 -5.26
CA GLU A 168 8.76 11.68 -5.15
C GLU A 168 9.68 11.06 -4.09
N LYS A 169 11.00 11.08 -4.28
CA LYS A 169 11.94 10.54 -3.29
C LYS A 169 12.20 11.58 -2.20
N LYS A 170 11.96 11.23 -0.94
CA LYS A 170 12.24 12.07 0.24
C LYS A 170 12.77 11.23 1.40
N ASP A 171 13.90 11.64 1.98
CA ASP A 171 14.55 10.99 3.14
C ASP A 171 14.84 9.48 2.96
N GLY A 172 14.85 9.00 1.71
CA GLY A 172 15.04 7.58 1.38
C GLY A 172 13.76 6.73 1.36
N ALA A 173 12.59 7.36 1.47
CA ALA A 173 11.29 6.78 1.13
C ALA A 173 10.72 7.47 -0.13
N TRP A 174 9.69 6.88 -0.71
CA TRP A 174 8.86 7.52 -1.73
C TRP A 174 7.64 8.14 -1.07
N VAL A 175 7.34 9.38 -1.37
CA VAL A 175 6.18 10.10 -0.87
C VAL A 175 5.18 10.37 -1.98
N PHE A 176 3.91 10.29 -1.66
CA PHE A 176 2.83 10.63 -2.58
C PHE A 176 2.69 12.16 -2.61
N LYS A 177 2.86 12.77 -3.78
CA LYS A 177 2.67 14.21 -3.93
C LYS A 177 1.22 14.57 -3.60
N GLY A 178 1.03 15.49 -2.65
CA GLY A 178 -0.30 15.93 -2.20
C GLY A 178 -1.04 14.94 -1.30
N ALA A 179 -0.39 13.85 -0.86
CA ALA A 179 -0.97 12.92 0.10
C ALA A 179 0.01 12.56 1.23
N SER A 180 -0.51 12.33 2.43
CA SER A 180 0.31 11.83 3.54
C SER A 180 0.49 10.33 3.38
N GLY A 181 1.56 9.93 2.70
CA GLY A 181 1.91 8.54 2.49
C GLY A 181 3.40 8.36 2.21
N THR A 182 4.00 7.36 2.83
CA THR A 182 5.41 6.97 2.62
C THR A 182 5.49 5.51 2.24
N LEU A 183 6.03 5.23 1.05
CA LEU A 183 6.32 3.91 0.53
C LEU A 183 7.82 3.61 0.66
N ARG A 184 8.19 2.45 1.19
CA ARG A 184 9.58 2.04 1.41
C ARG A 184 9.79 0.54 1.18
N LYS A 185 11.03 0.13 0.87
CA LYS A 185 11.42 -1.28 0.72
C LYS A 185 11.97 -1.84 2.02
N VAL A 186 11.58 -3.06 2.37
CA VAL A 186 12.03 -3.80 3.55
C VAL A 186 12.32 -5.24 3.15
N GLY A 187 13.60 -5.59 2.99
CA GLY A 187 13.99 -6.84 2.33
C GLY A 187 13.40 -6.88 0.93
N GLU A 188 12.66 -7.94 0.60
CA GLU A 188 11.94 -8.10 -0.67
C GLU A 188 10.51 -7.52 -0.66
N ARG A 189 10.08 -6.86 0.42
CA ARG A 189 8.71 -6.37 0.58
C ARG A 189 8.62 -4.86 0.42
N TRP A 190 7.44 -4.39 0.03
CA TRP A 190 7.10 -2.98 -0.03
C TRP A 190 6.13 -2.61 1.07
N VAL A 191 6.44 -1.57 1.83
CA VAL A 191 5.63 -1.12 2.97
C VAL A 191 5.15 0.30 2.72
N LEU A 192 3.84 0.50 2.71
CA LEU A 192 3.18 1.79 2.68
C LEU A 192 2.65 2.14 4.07
N ILE A 193 2.97 3.33 4.55
CA ILE A 193 2.34 3.94 5.72
C ILE A 193 1.69 5.23 5.26
N GLY A 194 0.36 5.32 5.32
CA GLY A 194 -0.36 6.45 4.77
C GLY A 194 -1.70 6.72 5.42
N LEU A 195 -2.30 7.84 5.04
CA LEU A 195 -3.66 8.20 5.43
C LEU A 195 -4.64 7.29 4.68
N MET A 196 -5.44 6.53 5.42
CA MET A 196 -6.62 5.84 4.91
C MET A 196 -7.86 6.59 5.42
N PRO A 197 -9.04 6.48 4.78
CA PRO A 197 -10.25 7.15 5.25
C PRO A 197 -10.54 6.85 6.73
N GLY A 198 -10.71 7.89 7.55
CA GLY A 198 -10.98 7.80 8.99
C GLY A 198 -9.85 8.29 9.91
N GLU A 199 -9.83 7.81 11.16
CA GLU A 199 -8.89 8.25 12.22
C GLU A 199 -7.67 7.33 12.45
N ALA A 200 -7.48 6.31 11.61
CA ALA A 200 -6.39 5.35 11.75
C ALA A 200 -5.32 5.55 10.67
N ILE A 201 -4.08 5.14 10.96
CA ILE A 201 -3.05 5.06 9.92
C ILE A 201 -3.25 3.75 9.14
N GLY A 202 -3.16 3.83 7.82
CA GLY A 202 -3.06 2.66 6.97
C GLY A 202 -1.65 2.13 6.99
N VAL A 203 -1.52 0.82 7.20
CA VAL A 203 -0.28 0.07 7.03
C VAL A 203 -0.54 -0.97 5.97
N SER A 204 0.19 -0.92 4.86
CA SER A 204 0.08 -1.91 3.79
C SER A 204 1.43 -2.54 3.51
N VAL A 205 1.45 -3.85 3.33
CA VAL A 205 2.67 -4.61 3.00
C VAL A 205 2.40 -5.45 1.77
N PHE A 206 3.22 -5.24 0.74
CA PHE A 206 3.10 -5.83 -0.58
C PHE A 206 4.31 -6.70 -0.91
N THR A 207 4.10 -7.69 -1.76
CA THR A 207 5.16 -8.52 -2.34
C THR A 207 5.28 -8.20 -3.84
N PRO A 208 6.50 -8.24 -4.41
CA PRO A 208 6.71 -8.59 -5.81
C PRO A 208 6.24 -10.02 -6.09
#